data_AF-A0AAV8VCR5-F1
#
_entry.id   AF-A0AAV8VCR5-F1
#
_cell.length_a   1.000
_cell.length_b   1.000
_cell.length_c   1.000
_cell.angle_alpha   90.00
_cell.angle_beta   90.00
_cell.angle_gamma   90.00
#
_symmetry.space_group_name_H-M   'P 1'
#
loop_
_entity.id
_entity.type
_entity.pdbx_description
1 polymer ?
#
loop_
_entity_poly.entity_id
_entity_poly.type
_entity_poly.pdbx_seq_one_letter_code
_entity_poly.pdbx_strand_id
1 'polypeptide(L)'
;MVFKFCVVPSCNTTNENHPEKLFLTVPKNPVRRESWARAIKVSHIPFNGKYCVCEDHFNVSFCNIEIIKLSEDSINWLYYCTMGTANLLLKPNVVPHKFINNPSNSTLESQVHEARKRSLGAVYDEAASISKKIKNWRGK
;
A
#
# COMPACT_ATOMS: atom_id res chain seq x y z
N MET A 1 -15.20 3.24 -0.32
CA MET A 1 -13.94 2.60 0.12
C MET A 1 -12.78 3.37 -0.51
N VAL A 2 -11.73 3.72 0.23
CA VAL A 2 -10.60 4.48 -0.34
C VAL A 2 -9.60 3.50 -0.94
N PHE A 3 -9.39 3.54 -2.26
CA PHE A 3 -8.40 2.69 -2.94
C PHE A 3 -6.98 3.07 -2.50
N LYS A 4 -6.20 2.08 -2.07
CA LYS A 4 -4.80 2.20 -1.67
C LYS A 4 -3.97 1.21 -2.47
N PHE A 5 -2.83 1.66 -2.97
CA PHE A 5 -1.87 0.83 -3.68
C PHE A 5 -0.45 1.15 -3.20
N CYS A 6 0.45 0.19 -3.33
CA CYS A 6 1.85 0.38 -3.04
C CYS A 6 2.54 1.18 -4.16
N VAL A 7 3.27 2.24 -3.82
CA VAL A 7 4.02 3.06 -4.79
C VAL A 7 5.37 2.49 -5.19
N VAL A 8 5.78 1.36 -4.63
CA VAL A 8 7.03 0.71 -5.02
C VAL A 8 6.86 0.12 -6.42
N PRO A 9 7.71 0.47 -7.40
CA PRO A 9 7.49 0.07 -8.80
C PRO A 9 7.39 -1.43 -9.06
N SER A 10 8.11 -2.24 -8.28
CA SER A 10 8.07 -3.71 -8.39
C SER A 10 6.90 -4.34 -7.66
N CYS A 11 6.04 -3.55 -7.03
CA CYS A 11 4.97 -4.02 -6.17
C CYS A 11 3.60 -3.76 -6.82
N ASN A 12 2.78 -4.80 -6.92
CA ASN A 12 1.40 -4.70 -7.43
C ASN A 12 0.35 -4.89 -6.31
N THR A 13 0.76 -4.70 -5.06
CA THR A 13 -0.09 -4.86 -3.88
C THR A 13 -1.06 -3.68 -3.75
N THR A 14 -2.35 -3.98 -3.65
CA THR A 14 -3.46 -3.04 -3.46
C THR A 14 -4.33 -3.50 -2.30
N ASN A 15 -5.15 -2.61 -1.74
CA ASN A 15 -6.08 -3.01 -0.67
C ASN A 15 -7.25 -3.86 -1.19
N GLU A 16 -7.39 -4.01 -2.51
CA GLU A 16 -8.38 -4.89 -3.14
C GLU A 16 -7.86 -6.32 -3.25
N ASN A 17 -6.59 -6.51 -3.65
CA ASN A 17 -6.01 -7.85 -3.78
C ASN A 17 -5.44 -8.40 -2.45
N HIS A 18 -5.07 -7.52 -1.53
CA HIS A 18 -4.52 -7.85 -0.22
C HIS A 18 -5.12 -6.94 0.87
N PRO A 19 -6.41 -7.12 1.21
CA PRO A 19 -7.09 -6.31 2.22
C PRO A 19 -6.53 -6.48 3.64
N GLU A 20 -5.87 -7.60 3.93
CA GLU A 20 -5.20 -7.90 5.19
C GLU A 20 -3.92 -7.08 5.40
N LYS A 21 -3.33 -6.55 4.32
CA LYS A 21 -2.04 -5.88 4.37
C LYS A 21 -2.12 -4.44 4.85
N LEU A 22 -1.10 -4.01 5.58
CA LEU A 22 -0.96 -2.63 6.01
C LEU A 22 -0.38 -1.77 4.90
N PHE A 23 -1.03 -0.62 4.70
CA PHE A 23 -0.59 0.42 3.78
C PHE A 23 -0.17 1.66 4.56
N LEU A 24 1.14 1.89 4.65
CA LEU A 24 1.73 3.00 5.36
C LEU A 24 1.76 4.23 4.46
N THR A 25 1.14 5.32 4.92
CA THR A 25 1.07 6.56 4.14
C THR A 25 2.42 7.25 4.10
N VAL A 26 2.83 7.70 2.90
CA VAL A 26 4.06 8.46 2.71
C VAL A 26 4.02 9.74 3.56
N PRO A 27 5.06 10.03 4.36
CA PRO A 27 5.11 11.20 5.22
C PRO A 27 4.86 12.51 4.47
N LYS A 28 4.26 13.49 5.15
CA LYS A 28 4.07 14.86 4.61
C LYS A 28 5.34 15.71 4.68
N ASN A 29 6.29 15.35 5.55
CA ASN A 29 7.56 16.07 5.68
C ASN A 29 8.39 15.88 4.40
N PRO A 30 8.84 16.97 3.74
CA PRO A 30 9.53 16.89 2.45
C PRO A 30 10.85 16.13 2.52
N VAL A 31 11.67 16.38 3.55
CA VAL A 31 12.96 15.70 3.75
C VAL A 31 12.76 14.19 3.89
N ARG A 32 11.79 13.78 4.70
CA ARG A 32 11.50 12.35 4.91
C ARG A 32 10.92 11.71 3.65
N ARG A 33 10.11 12.44 2.91
CA ARG A 33 9.52 11.98 1.65
C ARG A 33 10.56 11.78 0.56
N GLU A 34 11.53 12.67 0.44
CA GLU A 34 12.67 12.49 -0.46
C GLU A 34 13.50 11.27 -0.08
N SER A 35 13.72 11.03 1.22
CA SER A 35 14.38 9.81 1.68
C SER A 35 13.61 8.55 1.29
N TRP A 36 12.26 8.58 1.36
CA TRP A 36 11.43 7.48 0.88
C TRP A 36 11.51 7.31 -0.64
N ALA A 37 11.47 8.40 -1.40
CA ALA A 37 11.60 8.38 -2.86
C ALA A 37 12.93 7.75 -3.29
N ARG A 38 14.03 8.19 -2.66
CA ARG A 38 15.38 7.64 -2.87
C ARG A 38 15.43 6.16 -2.53
N ALA A 39 14.83 5.75 -1.42
CA ALA A 39 14.84 4.37 -0.98
C ALA A 39 14.12 3.45 -1.97
N ILE A 40 12.95 3.87 -2.49
CA ILE A 40 12.18 3.10 -3.49
C ILE A 40 12.66 3.33 -4.94
N LYS A 41 13.79 4.03 -5.13
CA LYS A 41 14.42 4.32 -6.42
C LYS A 41 13.49 5.06 -7.41
N VAL A 42 12.67 5.98 -6.92
CA VAL A 42 11.91 6.91 -7.77
C VAL A 42 12.49 8.33 -7.66
N SER A 43 12.38 9.11 -8.74
CA SER A 43 12.89 10.48 -8.77
C SER A 43 12.22 11.39 -7.74
N HIS A 44 10.90 11.26 -7.59
CA HIS A 44 10.10 12.10 -6.71
C HIS A 44 8.72 11.48 -6.43
N ILE A 45 8.20 11.71 -5.22
CA ILE A 45 6.82 11.36 -4.85
C ILE A 45 6.02 12.66 -4.70
N PRO A 46 5.01 12.93 -5.54
CA PRO A 46 4.23 14.16 -5.50
C PRO A 46 3.51 14.46 -4.17
N PHE A 47 3.27 15.75 -3.90
CA PHE A 47 2.47 16.22 -2.75
C PHE A 47 0.97 16.21 -2.98
N ASN A 48 0.53 16.14 -4.24
CA ASN A 48 -0.88 16.20 -4.62
C ASN A 48 -1.66 14.89 -4.39
N GLY A 49 -1.12 13.92 -3.65
CA GLY A 49 -1.73 12.60 -3.47
C GLY A 49 -1.44 11.93 -2.12
N LYS A 50 -2.32 11.00 -1.74
CA LYS A 50 -2.11 10.05 -0.64
C LYS A 50 -1.45 8.80 -1.20
N TYR A 51 -0.13 8.82 -1.22
CA TYR A 51 0.70 7.69 -1.62
C TYR A 51 0.93 6.77 -0.43
N CYS A 52 0.96 5.46 -0.67
CA CYS A 52 1.15 4.44 0.37
C CYS A 52 2.22 3.44 -0.06
N VAL A 53 2.89 2.83 0.91
CA VAL A 53 3.81 1.70 0.71
C VAL A 53 3.28 0.54 1.57
N CYS A 54 3.20 -0.67 1.02
CA CYS A 54 2.79 -1.83 1.79
C CYS A 54 3.88 -2.28 2.77
N GLU A 55 3.48 -2.99 3.82
CA GLU A 55 4.40 -3.39 4.89
C GLU A 55 5.53 -4.33 4.47
N ASP A 56 5.35 -5.08 3.35
CA ASP A 56 6.35 -5.98 2.79
C ASP A 56 7.70 -5.26 2.53
N HIS A 57 7.67 -3.94 2.29
CA HIS A 57 8.86 -3.14 2.03
C HIS A 57 9.57 -2.64 3.28
N PHE A 58 9.00 -2.91 4.45
CA PHE A 58 9.57 -2.57 5.74
C PHE A 58 9.91 -3.84 6.52
N ASN A 59 10.65 -3.70 7.61
CA ASN A 59 10.84 -4.79 8.55
C ASN A 59 9.63 -4.94 9.48
N VAL A 60 8.42 -5.00 8.89
CA VAL A 60 7.15 -5.04 9.60
C VAL A 60 6.61 -6.46 9.44
N SER A 61 7.07 -7.37 10.30
CA SER A 61 6.57 -8.74 10.32
C SER A 61 5.28 -8.77 11.15
N PHE A 62 4.17 -9.20 10.55
CA PHE A 62 2.89 -9.32 11.24
C PHE A 62 2.94 -10.22 12.47
N CYS A 63 2.14 -9.82 13.46
CA CYS A 63 1.65 -10.65 14.55
C CYS A 63 0.84 -11.84 14.01
N ASN A 64 1.51 -12.95 13.74
CA ASN A 64 1.02 -14.26 14.15
C ASN A 64 2.01 -14.76 15.20
N ILE A 65 1.52 -14.97 16.43
CA ILE A 65 2.17 -15.63 17.58
C ILE A 65 3.70 -15.70 17.47
N GLU A 66 4.36 -14.55 17.68
CA GLU A 66 5.73 -14.38 18.21
C GLU A 66 6.13 -12.90 18.02
N ILE A 67 5.68 -12.11 19.01
CA ILE A 67 5.80 -10.66 19.08
C ILE A 67 7.23 -10.30 19.52
N ILE A 68 8.23 -10.26 18.63
CA ILE A 68 9.56 -9.71 19.01
C ILE A 68 10.22 -8.77 17.98
N LYS A 69 9.82 -8.74 16.70
CA LYS A 69 10.62 -7.98 15.68
C LYS A 69 10.16 -6.56 15.34
N LEU A 70 9.14 -5.99 16.00
CA LEU A 70 8.55 -4.69 15.59
C LEU A 70 8.91 -3.45 16.42
N SER A 71 9.82 -3.58 17.39
CA SER A 71 10.27 -2.46 18.24
C SER A 71 11.32 -1.55 17.57
N GLU A 72 11.97 -1.99 16.50
CA GLU A 72 13.09 -1.25 15.91
C GLU A 72 12.65 -0.13 14.96
N ASP A 73 11.54 -0.29 14.23
CA ASP A 73 11.14 0.65 13.18
C ASP A 73 9.86 1.46 13.49
N SER A 74 9.15 1.14 14.57
CA SER A 74 7.89 1.79 14.93
C SER A 74 7.91 2.33 16.36
N ILE A 75 7.17 3.41 16.59
CA ILE A 75 7.10 4.10 17.89
C ILE A 75 5.96 3.56 18.75
N ASN A 76 4.85 3.13 18.13
CA ASN A 76 3.60 2.81 18.83
C ASN A 76 3.08 1.39 18.57
N TRP A 77 3.96 0.42 18.29
CA TRP A 77 3.56 -0.96 17.98
C TRP A 77 2.65 -1.59 19.02
N LEU A 78 3.04 -1.54 20.29
CA LEU A 78 2.28 -2.14 21.38
C LEU A 78 0.87 -1.55 21.48
N TYR A 79 0.75 -0.23 21.28
CA TYR A 79 -0.54 0.45 21.28
C TYR A 79 -1.39 0.07 20.06
N TYR A 80 -0.77 -0.08 18.89
CA TYR A 80 -1.42 -0.53 17.66
C TYR A 80 -2.01 -1.94 17.81
N CYS A 81 -1.23 -2.89 18.32
CA CYS A 81 -1.70 -4.26 18.55
C CYS A 81 -2.82 -4.35 19.58
N THR A 82 -2.71 -3.61 20.69
CA THR A 82 -3.66 -3.70 21.80
C THR A 82 -4.98 -2.96 21.51
N MET A 83 -4.95 -1.85 20.75
CA MET A 83 -6.14 -1.03 20.50
C MET A 83 -6.80 -1.24 19.13
N GLY A 84 -6.15 -1.95 18.20
CA GLY A 84 -6.72 -2.37 16.90
C GLY A 84 -7.14 -1.27 15.92
N THR A 85 -7.10 0.00 16.33
CA THR A 85 -7.65 1.16 15.61
C THR A 85 -6.68 2.33 15.47
N ALA A 86 -5.52 2.28 16.14
CA ALA A 86 -4.51 3.32 16.04
C ALA A 86 -3.83 3.31 14.66
N ASN A 87 -3.30 4.44 14.20
CA ASN A 87 -2.42 4.44 13.03
C ASN A 87 -1.02 4.00 13.45
N LEU A 88 -0.39 3.10 12.70
CA LEU A 88 1.00 2.69 12.97
C LEU A 88 1.95 3.85 12.63
N LEU A 89 2.75 4.29 13.60
CA LEU A 89 3.72 5.37 13.48
C LEU A 89 5.14 4.79 13.36
N LEU A 90 5.77 5.02 12.22
CA LEU A 90 7.16 4.67 11.97
C LEU A 90 8.12 5.67 12.62
N LYS A 91 9.25 5.18 13.17
CA LYS A 91 10.35 6.02 13.68
C LYS A 91 10.82 7.01 12.62
N PRO A 92 11.33 8.20 13.00
CA PRO A 92 11.55 9.30 12.06
C PRO A 92 12.47 8.95 10.89
N ASN A 93 13.45 8.07 11.13
CA ASN A 93 14.50 7.71 10.18
C ASN A 93 14.20 6.46 9.34
N VAL A 94 13.04 5.85 9.53
CA VAL A 94 12.68 4.60 8.84
C VAL A 94 12.18 4.91 7.44
N VAL A 95 12.76 4.17 6.49
CA VAL A 95 12.44 4.19 5.07
C VAL A 95 12.17 2.76 4.59
N PRO A 96 11.37 2.57 3.53
CA PRO A 96 11.22 1.25 2.90
C PRO A 96 12.60 0.78 2.43
N HIS A 97 12.98 -0.45 2.73
CA HIS A 97 14.32 -0.99 2.41
C HIS A 97 14.29 -2.44 1.94
N LYS A 98 13.13 -3.11 1.95
CA LYS A 98 12.97 -4.50 1.51
C LYS A 98 12.28 -4.61 0.15
N PHE A 99 12.66 -5.64 -0.60
CA PHE A 99 12.06 -6.02 -1.88
C PHE A 99 11.93 -4.86 -2.87
N ILE A 100 12.93 -3.97 -2.88
CA ILE A 100 13.02 -2.84 -3.81
C ILE A 100 13.78 -3.31 -5.05
N ASN A 101 13.09 -4.14 -5.84
CA ASN A 101 13.58 -4.49 -7.16
C ASN A 101 13.25 -3.35 -8.12
N ASN A 102 14.16 -3.08 -9.05
CA ASN A 102 13.99 -2.03 -10.04
C ASN A 102 13.27 -2.64 -11.26
N PRO A 103 12.01 -2.26 -11.59
CA PRO A 103 11.48 -2.52 -12.92
C PRO A 103 11.67 -1.27 -13.78
N SER A 104 12.54 -1.42 -14.77
CA SER A 104 12.56 -0.67 -16.04
C SER A 104 11.78 0.66 -16.09
N ASN A 105 12.51 1.78 -16.01
CA ASN A 105 12.23 3.10 -16.61
C ASN A 105 10.80 3.69 -16.52
N SER A 106 9.92 3.19 -15.65
CA SER A 106 8.51 3.62 -15.61
C SER A 106 8.30 4.71 -14.57
N THR A 107 7.78 5.86 -15.00
CA THR A 107 7.46 6.99 -14.12
C THR A 107 6.38 6.62 -13.12
N LEU A 108 6.45 7.16 -11.89
CA LEU A 108 5.43 6.96 -10.85
C LEU A 108 4.01 7.31 -11.35
N GLU A 109 3.88 8.31 -12.23
CA GLU A 109 2.59 8.67 -12.83
C GLU A 109 2.00 7.55 -13.70
N SER A 110 2.83 6.88 -14.52
CA SER A 110 2.40 5.74 -15.32
C SER A 110 1.94 4.58 -14.44
N GLN A 111 2.61 4.36 -13.31
CA GLN A 111 2.23 3.33 -12.34
C GLN A 111 0.91 3.67 -11.63
N VAL A 112 0.72 4.93 -11.23
CA VAL A 112 -0.54 5.43 -10.66
C VAL A 112 -1.69 5.27 -11.65
N HIS A 113 -1.46 5.63 -12.91
CA HIS A 113 -2.46 5.51 -13.98
C HIS A 113 -2.85 4.05 -14.21
N GLU A 114 -1.87 3.15 -14.34
CA GLU A 114 -2.12 1.72 -14.50
C GLU A 114 -2.82 1.10 -13.29
N ALA A 115 -2.42 1.46 -12.07
CA ALA A 115 -3.08 1.00 -10.85
C ALA A 115 -4.56 1.44 -10.79
N ARG A 116 -4.86 2.70 -11.17
CA ARG A 116 -6.23 3.21 -11.26
C ARG A 116 -7.02 2.49 -12.35
N LYS A 117 -6.43 2.26 -13.52
CA LYS A 117 -7.06 1.53 -14.63
C LYS A 117 -7.44 0.10 -14.22
N ARG A 118 -6.57 -0.60 -13.48
CA ARG A 118 -6.86 -1.94 -12.94
C ARG A 118 -8.01 -1.93 -11.93
N SER A 119 -8.03 -0.97 -11.01
CA SER A 119 -9.14 -0.84 -10.05
C SER A 119 -10.47 -0.53 -10.74
N LEU A 120 -10.49 0.39 -11.71
CA LEU A 120 -11.71 0.63 -12.52
C LEU A 120 -12.14 -0.63 -13.28
N GLY A 121 -11.20 -1.38 -13.86
CA GLY A 121 -11.47 -2.65 -14.53
C GLY A 121 -12.15 -3.65 -13.59
N ALA A 122 -11.62 -3.82 -12.38
CA ALA A 122 -12.21 -4.70 -11.37
C ALA A 122 -13.65 -4.32 -11.00
N VAL A 123 -13.96 -3.03 -10.89
CA VAL A 123 -15.32 -2.53 -10.64
C VAL A 123 -16.28 -2.87 -11.79
N TYR A 124 -15.83 -2.72 -13.05
CA TYR A 124 -16.65 -3.09 -14.22
C TYR A 124 -16.90 -4.60 -14.30
N ASP A 125 -15.89 -5.43 -14.03
CA ASP A 125 -16.02 -6.89 -14.03
C ASP A 125 -16.96 -7.37 -12.92
N GLU A 126 -16.88 -6.77 -11.73
CA GLU A 126 -17.79 -7.05 -10.63
C GLU A 126 -19.24 -6.65 -10.99
N ALA A 127 -19.44 -5.46 -11.54
CA ALA A 127 -20.75 -5.01 -12.00
C ALA A 127 -21.34 -5.93 -13.10
N ALA A 128 -20.50 -6.41 -14.03
CA ALA A 128 -20.90 -7.36 -15.06
C ALA A 128 -21.31 -8.72 -14.46
N SER A 129 -20.58 -9.20 -13.46
CA SER A 129 -20.89 -10.43 -12.72
C SER A 129 -22.23 -10.32 -11.96
N ILE A 130 -22.47 -9.20 -11.29
CA ILE A 130 -23.74 -8.91 -10.60
C ILE A 130 -24.90 -8.86 -11.60
N SER A 131 -24.74 -8.15 -12.72
CA SER A 131 -25.75 -8.08 -13.79
C SER A 131 -26.13 -9.47 -14.32
N LYS A 132 -25.14 -10.35 -14.51
CA LYS A 132 -25.35 -11.74 -14.94
C LYS A 132 -26.11 -12.56 -13.89
N LYS A 133 -25.79 -12.41 -12.60
CA LYS A 133 -26.53 -13.05 -11.49
C LYS A 133 -27.99 -12.59 -11.43
N ILE A 134 -28.25 -11.29 -11.59
CA ILE A 134 -29.63 -10.74 -11.59
C ILE A 134 -30.44 -11.30 -12.75
N LYS A 135 -29.86 -11.37 -13.95
CA LYS A 135 -30.53 -11.98 -15.12
C LYS A 135 -30.86 -13.45 -14.90
N ASN A 136 -29.93 -14.21 -14.31
CA ASN A 136 -30.15 -15.63 -13.99
C ASN A 136 -31.21 -15.85 -12.90
N TRP A 137 -31.39 -14.90 -11.98
CA TRP A 137 -32.46 -14.93 -10.98
C TRP A 137 -33.84 -14.59 -11.54
N ARG A 138 -33.91 -13.67 -12.52
CA ARG A 138 -35.17 -13.26 -13.18
C ARG A 138 -35.69 -14.25 -14.22
N GLY A 139 -34.88 -15.24 -14.60
CA GLY A 139 -35.23 -16.29 -15.56
C GLY A 139 -35.69 -17.61 -14.91
N LYS A 140 -35.95 -17.62 -13.60
CA LYS A 140 -36.57 -18.72 -12.86
C LYS A 140 -37.99 -18.36 -12.44
#